data_AF-A0A917QZA8-F1
#
_entry.id   AF-A0A917QZA8-F1
#
_cell.length_a   1.000
_cell.length_b   1.000
_cell.length_c   1.000
_cell.angle_alpha   90.00
_cell.angle_beta   90.00
_cell.angle_gamma   90.00
#
_symmetry.space_group_name_H-M   'P 1'
#
loop_
_entity.id
_entity.type
_entity.pdbx_description
1 polymer ?
#
loop_
_entity_poly.entity_id
_entity_poly.type
_entity_poly.pdbx_seq_one_letter_code
_entity_poly.pdbx_strand_id
1 'polypeptide(L)'
;MPLPPQKLPEGGSAIFWDVLVRGHGQVWAVGGIFDSSAEEPSKSRTLLARWDGSAWRIEVGADRAIEGTGFMEIEADGRGGAWIRDSYDTYLRHVDARGRTLRRQQLGGGKDCGQNIVAIARKPGTTMLLGAGAYADCADGAYRAALYQVD
;
A
#
# COMPACT_ATOMS: atom_id res chain seq x y z
N MET A 1 19.27 14.28 2.11
CA MET A 1 19.30 13.91 0.68
C MET A 1 17.95 14.19 0.06
N PRO A 2 17.85 14.91 -1.08
CA PRO A 2 16.55 15.33 -1.59
C PRO A 2 15.85 14.22 -2.39
N LEU A 3 14.53 14.15 -2.27
CA LEU A 3 13.67 13.38 -3.17
C LEU A 3 13.56 14.11 -4.52
N PRO A 4 13.49 13.38 -5.65
CA PRO A 4 13.14 13.99 -6.92
C PRO A 4 11.80 14.76 -6.82
N PRO A 5 11.70 15.97 -7.39
CA PRO A 5 10.48 16.76 -7.33
C PRO A 5 9.31 15.99 -7.97
N GLN A 6 8.16 16.02 -7.30
CA GLN A 6 6.94 15.39 -7.79
C GLN A 6 6.05 16.41 -8.49
N LYS A 7 5.45 16.02 -9.61
CA LYS A 7 4.43 16.85 -10.25
C LYS A 7 3.12 16.73 -9.47
N LEU A 8 2.78 17.78 -8.74
CA LEU A 8 1.54 17.87 -7.98
C LEU A 8 0.41 18.48 -8.83
N PRO A 9 -0.85 18.10 -8.60
CA PRO A 9 -2.01 18.89 -9.02
C PRO A 9 -1.98 20.28 -8.40
N GLU A 10 -2.72 21.23 -8.97
CA GLU A 10 -2.87 22.56 -8.38
C GLU A 10 -3.52 22.47 -7.00
N GLY A 11 -2.92 23.09 -5.97
CA GLY A 11 -3.34 22.95 -4.57
C GLY A 11 -3.08 21.56 -3.96
N GLY A 12 -2.62 20.59 -4.75
CA GLY A 12 -2.42 19.22 -4.32
C GLY A 12 -1.26 19.04 -3.34
N SER A 13 -1.26 17.89 -2.67
CA SER A 13 -0.23 17.51 -1.70
C SER A 13 0.37 16.14 -2.03
N ALA A 14 1.54 15.84 -1.48
CA ALA A 14 2.14 14.52 -1.52
C ALA A 14 2.64 14.14 -0.13
N ILE A 15 2.42 12.88 0.26
CA ILE A 15 2.82 12.35 1.56
C ILE A 15 3.27 10.90 1.40
N PHE A 16 4.33 10.54 2.12
CA PHE A 16 4.72 9.16 2.37
C PHE A 16 4.19 8.76 3.74
N TRP A 17 3.50 7.62 3.81
CA TRP A 17 2.87 7.11 5.01
C TRP A 17 3.75 6.11 5.75
N ASP A 18 4.56 5.36 5.02
CA ASP A 18 5.37 4.29 5.60
C ASP A 18 6.69 4.08 4.84
N VAL A 19 7.66 3.46 5.52
CA VAL A 19 9.01 3.19 5.04
C VAL A 19 9.48 1.79 5.42
N LEU A 20 9.94 1.04 4.42
CA LEU A 20 10.57 -0.26 4.57
C LEU A 20 12.10 -0.14 4.38
N VAL A 21 12.87 -0.50 5.40
CA VAL A 21 14.33 -0.58 5.35
C VAL A 21 14.77 -2.04 5.31
N ARG A 22 15.43 -2.45 4.23
CA ARG A 22 16.03 -3.80 4.09
C ARG A 22 17.56 -3.80 4.14
N GLY A 23 18.17 -2.63 3.99
CA GLY A 23 19.61 -2.44 4.03
C GLY A 23 20.02 -1.08 3.48
N HIS A 24 21.32 -0.80 3.51
CA HIS A 24 21.92 0.52 3.19
C HIS A 24 21.52 1.09 1.82
N GLY A 25 21.23 0.24 0.83
CA GLY A 25 20.78 0.64 -0.51
C GLY A 25 19.42 0.05 -0.91
N GLN A 26 18.59 -0.31 0.07
CA GLN A 26 17.31 -0.96 -0.17
C GLN A 26 16.25 -0.40 0.77
N VAL A 27 15.98 0.90 0.63
CA VAL A 27 14.95 1.61 1.41
C VAL A 27 13.81 2.03 0.51
N TRP A 28 12.60 1.71 0.90
CA TRP A 28 11.40 1.94 0.12
C TRP A 28 10.44 2.77 0.94
N ALA A 29 9.77 3.74 0.32
CA ALA A 29 8.73 4.52 0.98
C ALA A 29 7.48 4.51 0.12
N VAL A 30 6.32 4.42 0.76
CA VAL A 30 5.02 4.35 0.08
C VAL A 30 4.10 5.48 0.53
N GLY A 31 3.24 5.92 -0.37
CA GLY A 31 2.42 7.10 -0.12
C GLY A 31 1.41 7.40 -1.21
N GLY A 32 1.02 8.67 -1.29
CA GLY A 32 0.13 9.16 -2.34
C GLY A 32 0.33 10.64 -2.69
N ILE A 33 -0.12 10.99 -3.89
CA ILE A 33 -0.36 12.38 -4.31
C ILE A 33 -1.87 12.62 -4.31
N PHE A 34 -2.30 13.67 -3.64
CA PHE A 34 -3.70 14.02 -3.42
C PHE A 34 -4.03 15.33 -4.12
N ASP A 35 -5.16 15.36 -4.81
CA ASP A 35 -5.72 16.55 -5.44
C ASP A 35 -6.75 17.15 -4.49
N SER A 36 -6.48 18.35 -3.96
CA SER A 36 -7.42 19.05 -3.06
C SER A 36 -8.53 19.78 -3.81
N SER A 37 -8.42 19.91 -5.14
CA SER A 37 -9.33 20.67 -5.99
C SER A 37 -10.41 19.81 -6.65
N ALA A 38 -10.27 18.48 -6.58
CA ALA A 38 -11.24 17.58 -7.17
C ALA A 38 -12.52 17.52 -6.31
N GLU A 39 -13.66 17.86 -6.91
CA GLU A 39 -15.00 17.66 -6.31
C GLU A 39 -15.30 16.17 -6.02
N GLU A 40 -14.53 15.27 -6.63
CA GLU A 40 -14.53 13.84 -6.31
C GLU A 40 -13.28 13.44 -5.51
N PRO A 41 -13.40 12.58 -4.47
CA PRO A 41 -12.27 12.03 -3.72
C PRO A 41 -11.33 11.09 -4.54
N SER A 42 -11.50 11.02 -5.87
CA SER A 42 -11.10 9.89 -6.71
C SER A 42 -9.74 10.02 -7.41
N LYS A 43 -8.99 11.12 -7.25
CA LYS A 43 -7.72 11.34 -7.98
C LYS A 43 -6.45 11.17 -7.16
N SER A 44 -6.48 10.37 -6.10
CA SER A 44 -5.25 9.97 -5.41
C SER A 44 -4.40 9.09 -6.32
N ARG A 45 -3.12 9.42 -6.49
CA ARG A 45 -2.12 8.60 -7.22
C ARG A 45 -1.20 7.94 -6.21
N THR A 46 -0.82 6.69 -6.45
CA THR A 46 0.09 5.97 -5.55
C THR A 46 1.53 6.49 -5.71
N LEU A 47 2.28 6.56 -4.61
CA LEU A 47 3.72 6.84 -4.61
C LEU A 47 4.50 5.62 -4.13
N LEU A 48 5.50 5.21 -4.90
CA LEU A 48 6.54 4.28 -4.47
C LEU A 48 7.91 4.93 -4.72
N ALA A 49 8.61 5.26 -3.65
CA ALA A 49 9.99 5.75 -3.69
C ALA A 49 10.95 4.63 -3.32
N ARG A 50 12.07 4.52 -4.05
CA ARG A 50 13.10 3.50 -3.82
C ARG A 50 14.48 4.15 -3.78
N TRP A 51 15.21 3.91 -2.70
CA TRP A 51 16.59 4.27 -2.46
C TRP A 51 17.50 3.14 -2.90
N ASP A 52 18.53 3.45 -3.69
CA ASP A 52 19.53 2.46 -4.15
C ASP A 52 20.90 2.56 -3.47
N GLY A 53 21.05 3.41 -2.44
CA GLY A 53 22.34 3.70 -1.81
C GLY A 53 22.97 5.00 -2.28
N SER A 54 22.47 5.59 -3.37
CA SER A 54 23.00 6.82 -3.96
C SER A 54 21.98 7.81 -4.50
N ALA A 55 20.75 7.37 -4.83
CA ALA A 55 19.66 8.22 -5.27
C ALA A 55 18.28 7.59 -4.95
N TRP A 56 17.29 8.46 -4.78
CA TRP A 56 15.88 8.07 -4.78
C TRP A 56 15.35 8.02 -6.21
N ARG A 57 14.59 6.98 -6.54
CA ARG A 57 13.72 6.92 -7.73
C ARG A 57 12.27 6.87 -7.27
N ILE A 58 11.39 7.60 -7.94
CA ILE A 58 9.97 7.66 -7.59
C ILE A 58 9.13 7.19 -8.76
N GLU A 59 8.22 6.28 -8.48
CA GLU A 59 7.21 5.80 -9.39
C GLU A 59 5.84 6.30 -8.92
N VAL A 60 5.12 6.93 -9.85
CA VAL A 60 3.76 7.42 -9.62
C VAL A 60 2.80 6.54 -10.42
N GLY A 61 1.91 5.86 -9.71
CA GLY A 61 0.90 5.00 -10.31
C GLY A 61 -0.43 5.74 -10.46
N ALA A 62 -0.99 5.72 -11.67
CA ALA A 62 -2.39 6.03 -11.93
C ALA A 62 -3.11 4.70 -12.23
N ASP A 63 -3.24 3.84 -11.22
CA ASP A 63 -3.98 2.58 -11.38
C ASP A 63 -5.47 2.91 -11.17
N ARG A 64 -6.25 2.87 -12.25
CA ARG A 64 -7.71 3.10 -12.24
C ARG A 64 -8.46 2.17 -11.29
N ALA A 65 -7.90 1.01 -10.98
CA ALA A 65 -8.47 0.07 -10.03
C ALA A 65 -7.99 0.30 -8.58
N ILE A 66 -7.36 1.44 -8.30
CA ILE A 66 -7.03 1.98 -6.97
C ILE A 66 -7.29 3.50 -6.94
N GLU A 67 -7.99 4.04 -7.96
CA GLU A 67 -8.27 5.47 -8.07
C GLU A 67 -9.00 5.93 -6.80
N GLY A 68 -8.37 6.84 -6.07
CA GLY A 68 -8.86 7.36 -4.79
C GLY A 68 -8.02 6.98 -3.57
N THR A 69 -7.05 6.07 -3.69
CA THR A 69 -6.33 5.54 -2.52
C THR A 69 -4.81 5.61 -2.68
N GLY A 70 -4.11 6.12 -1.66
CA GLY A 70 -2.63 6.07 -1.59
C GLY A 70 -2.15 4.71 -1.08
N PHE A 71 -0.87 4.40 -1.24
CA PHE A 71 -0.27 3.29 -0.51
C PHE A 71 -0.02 3.71 0.93
N MET A 72 -0.44 2.89 1.88
CA MET A 72 -0.48 3.23 3.30
C MET A 72 0.61 2.55 4.11
N GLU A 73 0.96 1.32 3.76
CA GLU A 73 1.87 0.50 4.56
C GLU A 73 2.64 -0.44 3.63
N ILE A 74 3.89 -0.75 4.00
CA ILE A 74 4.78 -1.60 3.23
C ILE A 74 5.57 -2.56 4.12
N GLU A 75 5.49 -3.84 3.79
CA GLU A 75 6.21 -4.90 4.51
C GLU A 75 7.04 -5.74 3.58
N ALA A 76 8.25 -6.11 3.99
CA ALA A 76 9.11 -6.95 3.15
C ALA A 76 8.51 -8.36 3.04
N ASP A 77 8.61 -8.99 1.86
CA ASP A 77 8.10 -10.37 1.64
C ASP A 77 9.07 -11.48 2.07
N GLY A 78 10.28 -11.11 2.51
CA GLY A 78 11.35 -12.04 2.89
C GLY A 78 12.16 -12.60 1.71
N ARG A 79 11.84 -12.23 0.47
CA ARG A 79 12.50 -12.67 -0.77
C ARG A 79 13.05 -11.51 -1.60
N GLY A 80 13.08 -10.31 -1.04
CA GLY A 80 13.57 -9.09 -1.69
C GLY A 80 12.48 -8.28 -2.39
N GLY A 81 11.23 -8.74 -2.38
CA GLY A 81 10.05 -7.96 -2.73
C GLY A 81 9.39 -7.32 -1.51
N ALA A 82 8.13 -6.93 -1.66
CA ALA A 82 7.32 -6.37 -0.59
C ALA A 82 5.82 -6.62 -0.81
N TRP A 83 5.05 -6.56 0.28
CA TRP A 83 3.61 -6.44 0.29
C TRP A 83 3.25 -5.00 0.65
N ILE A 84 2.29 -4.42 -0.07
CA ILE A 84 1.85 -3.04 0.11
C ILE A 84 0.33 -3.03 0.34
N ARG A 85 -0.10 -2.33 1.39
CA ARG A 85 -1.51 -2.06 1.68
C ARG A 85 -1.92 -0.73 1.04
N ASP A 86 -3.12 -0.68 0.45
CA ASP A 86 -3.73 0.54 -0.06
C ASP A 86 -4.79 1.11 0.91
N SER A 87 -5.32 2.32 0.67
CA SER A 87 -6.08 3.04 1.71
C SER A 87 -7.57 2.71 1.79
N TYR A 88 -8.18 2.10 0.76
CA TYR A 88 -9.62 1.83 0.74
C TYR A 88 -10.00 0.42 0.29
N ASP A 89 -9.05 -0.46 -0.02
CA ASP A 89 -9.36 -1.70 -0.72
C ASP A 89 -9.05 -2.95 0.11
N THR A 90 -9.80 -4.00 -0.21
CA THR A 90 -9.63 -5.36 0.35
C THR A 90 -8.37 -6.05 -0.16
N TYR A 91 -7.45 -5.32 -0.80
CA TYR A 91 -6.33 -5.89 -1.54
C TYR A 91 -4.97 -5.53 -0.92
N LEU A 92 -4.09 -6.52 -0.93
CA LEU A 92 -2.66 -6.31 -0.77
C LEU A 92 -1.97 -6.45 -2.12
N ARG A 93 -0.96 -5.64 -2.35
CA ARG A 93 -0.15 -5.67 -3.57
C ARG A 93 1.20 -6.32 -3.27
N HIS A 94 1.48 -7.45 -3.91
CA HIS A 94 2.81 -8.05 -3.90
C HIS A 94 3.62 -7.44 -5.03
N VAL A 95 4.82 -6.96 -4.71
CA VAL A 95 5.76 -6.37 -5.66
C VAL A 95 7.11 -7.06 -5.58
N ASP A 96 7.78 -7.18 -6.73
CA ASP A 96 9.13 -7.72 -6.81
C ASP A 96 10.18 -6.73 -6.28
N ALA A 97 11.47 -7.09 -6.28
CA ALA A 97 12.56 -6.20 -5.84
C ALA A 97 12.76 -4.91 -6.67
N ARG A 98 12.01 -4.73 -7.75
CA ARG A 98 12.02 -3.52 -8.58
C ARG A 98 10.73 -2.70 -8.43
N GLY A 99 9.82 -3.09 -7.55
CA GLY A 99 8.54 -2.40 -7.34
C GLY A 99 7.47 -2.79 -8.35
N ARG A 100 7.75 -3.73 -9.25
CA ARG A 100 6.78 -4.18 -10.24
C ARG A 100 5.75 -5.07 -9.54
N THR A 101 4.47 -4.81 -9.81
CA THR A 101 3.39 -5.63 -9.25
C THR A 101 3.45 -7.04 -9.81
N LEU A 102 3.56 -8.01 -8.89
CA LEU A 102 3.46 -9.44 -9.18
C LEU A 102 2.03 -9.94 -9.01
N ARG A 103 1.34 -9.45 -7.98
CA ARG A 103 0.00 -9.92 -7.61
C ARG A 103 -0.78 -8.84 -6.88
N ARG A 104 -2.10 -8.80 -7.08
CA ARG A 104 -3.06 -8.20 -6.15
C ARG A 104 -3.80 -9.34 -5.46
N GLN A 105 -3.68 -9.42 -4.14
CA GLN A 105 -4.30 -10.44 -3.30
C GLN A 105 -5.49 -9.79 -2.59
N GLN A 106 -6.70 -10.24 -2.88
CA GLN A 106 -7.86 -9.90 -2.07
C GLN A 106 -7.79 -10.65 -0.74
N LEU A 107 -7.98 -9.98 0.38
CA LEU A 107 -8.22 -10.66 1.65
C LEU A 107 -9.72 -10.89 1.80
N GLY A 108 -10.11 -12.04 2.35
CA GLY A 108 -11.53 -12.41 2.50
C GLY A 108 -12.08 -13.39 1.46
N GLY A 109 -13.22 -13.99 1.81
CA GLY A 109 -13.93 -14.99 0.99
C GLY A 109 -15.04 -14.42 0.11
N GLY A 110 -15.08 -13.10 -0.12
CA GLY A 110 -16.08 -12.43 -0.97
C GLY A 110 -17.53 -12.44 -0.45
N LYS A 111 -17.78 -12.97 0.76
CA LYS A 111 -19.10 -13.00 1.40
C LYS A 111 -19.34 -11.85 2.37
N ASP A 112 -18.31 -11.08 2.69
CA ASP A 112 -18.40 -9.95 3.62
C ASP A 112 -18.73 -8.68 2.85
N CYS A 113 -19.62 -7.86 3.41
CA CYS A 113 -20.10 -6.64 2.76
C CYS A 113 -19.11 -5.47 2.85
N GLY A 114 -17.97 -5.70 3.49
CA GLY A 114 -16.84 -4.78 3.55
C GLY A 114 -15.69 -5.41 4.34
N GLN A 115 -14.45 -5.14 3.94
CA GLN A 115 -13.28 -5.49 4.74
C GLN A 115 -12.36 -4.28 4.88
N ASN A 116 -11.73 -4.19 6.03
CA ASN A 116 -10.81 -3.12 6.35
C ASN A 116 -9.60 -3.73 7.06
N ILE A 117 -8.55 -3.98 6.29
CA ILE A 117 -7.23 -4.27 6.86
C ILE A 117 -6.70 -2.94 7.36
N VAL A 118 -6.14 -2.89 8.56
CA VAL A 118 -5.57 -1.66 9.14
C VAL A 118 -4.07 -1.75 9.37
N ALA A 119 -3.52 -2.96 9.40
CA ALA A 119 -2.10 -3.21 9.58
C ALA A 119 -1.69 -4.51 8.86
N ILE A 120 -0.45 -4.57 8.37
CA ILE A 120 0.21 -5.79 7.90
C ILE A 120 1.56 -5.97 8.59
N ALA A 121 1.96 -7.22 8.82
CA ALA A 121 3.26 -7.53 9.40
C ALA A 121 3.77 -8.86 8.87
N ARG A 122 5.06 -8.93 8.51
CA ARG A 122 5.69 -10.22 8.21
C ARG A 122 6.07 -10.94 9.50
N LYS A 123 5.73 -12.22 9.62
CA LYS A 123 6.27 -13.06 10.69
C LYS A 123 7.80 -13.21 10.51
N PRO A 124 8.62 -12.85 11.51
CA PRO A 124 10.08 -12.94 11.42
C PRO A 124 10.57 -14.34 11.04
N GLY A 125 11.61 -14.40 10.19
CA GLY A 125 12.21 -15.66 9.73
C GLY A 125 11.36 -16.47 8.74
N THR A 126 10.21 -15.95 8.31
CA THR A 126 9.31 -16.62 7.35
C THR A 126 8.95 -15.68 6.20
N THR A 127 8.18 -16.17 5.21
CA THR A 127 7.56 -15.34 4.17
C THR A 127 6.08 -15.05 4.45
N MET A 128 5.55 -15.53 5.58
CA MET A 128 4.15 -15.37 5.93
C MET A 128 3.87 -13.93 6.35
N LEU A 129 2.86 -13.35 5.73
CA LEU A 129 2.33 -12.04 6.08
C LEU A 129 1.03 -12.23 6.87
N LEU A 130 0.90 -11.47 7.95
CA LEU A 130 -0.32 -11.36 8.73
C LEU A 130 -0.94 -10.00 8.48
N GLY A 131 -2.25 -9.95 8.27
CA GLY A 131 -3.04 -8.72 8.26
C GLY A 131 -3.93 -8.65 9.49
N ALA A 132 -4.09 -7.48 10.08
CA ALA A 132 -5.07 -7.23 11.13
C ALA A 132 -6.10 -6.22 10.64
N GLY A 133 -7.36 -6.38 11.04
CA GLY A 133 -8.43 -5.55 10.52
C GLY A 133 -9.80 -5.92 11.06
N ALA A 134 -10.81 -5.61 10.26
CA ALA A 134 -12.19 -6.00 10.50
C ALA A 134 -12.91 -6.35 9.20
N TYR A 135 -13.99 -7.13 9.31
CA TYR A 135 -14.96 -7.35 8.24
C TYR A 135 -16.37 -6.97 8.72
N ALA A 136 -17.20 -6.51 7.80
CA ALA A 136 -18.61 -6.23 8.05
C ALA A 136 -19.44 -7.49 7.79
N ASP A 137 -20.22 -7.90 8.78
CA ASP A 137 -21.23 -8.94 8.60
C ASP A 137 -22.41 -8.37 7.80
N CYS A 138 -22.73 -9.01 6.68
CA CYS A 138 -23.82 -8.57 5.82
C CYS A 138 -25.21 -8.63 6.48
N ALA A 139 -25.39 -9.44 7.52
CA ALA A 139 -26.68 -9.63 8.17
C ALA A 139 -27.07 -8.43 9.04
N ASP A 140 -26.10 -7.82 9.74
CA ASP A 140 -26.36 -6.76 10.72
C ASP A 140 -25.53 -5.48 10.48
N GLY A 141 -24.61 -5.50 9.52
CA GLY A 141 -23.71 -4.38 9.21
C GLY A 141 -22.62 -4.13 10.24
N ALA A 142 -22.51 -4.97 11.28
CA ALA A 142 -21.53 -4.77 12.34
C ALA A 142 -20.13 -5.25 11.93
N TYR A 143 -19.12 -4.42 12.23
CA TYR A 143 -17.72 -4.74 12.00
C TYR A 143 -17.19 -5.64 13.11
N ARG A 144 -16.54 -6.74 12.72
CA ARG A 144 -15.92 -7.72 13.61
C ARG A 144 -14.44 -7.79 13.33
N ALA A 145 -13.64 -7.82 14.41
CA ALA A 145 -12.19 -7.93 14.31
C ALA A 145 -11.78 -9.22 13.58
N ALA A 146 -10.75 -9.12 12.74
CA ALA A 146 -10.22 -10.23 11.98
C ALA A 146 -8.70 -10.20 11.88
N LEU A 147 -8.15 -11.40 11.76
CA LEU A 147 -6.76 -11.65 11.38
C LEU A 147 -6.77 -12.42 10.06
N TYR A 148 -5.92 -11.97 9.14
CA TYR A 148 -5.75 -12.53 7.81
C TYR A 148 -4.34 -13.12 7.69
N GLN A 149 -4.22 -14.26 7.03
CA GLN A 149 -2.93 -14.82 6.65
C GLN A 149 -2.79 -14.76 5.13
N VAL A 150 -1.60 -14.37 4.67
CA VAL A 150 -1.23 -14.35 3.26
C VAL A 150 0.09 -15.08 3.09
N ASP A 151 0.08 -16.04 2.17
CA ASP A 151 1.22 -16.87 1.79
C ASP A 151 1.89 -16.37 0.49
#